data_AF-A0A946WWH4-F1
#
_entry.id   AF-A0A946WWH4-F1
#
_cell.length_a   1.000
_cell.length_b   1.000
_cell.length_c   1.000
_cell.angle_alpha   90.00
_cell.angle_beta   90.00
_cell.angle_gamma   90.00
#
_symmetry.space_group_name_H-M   'P 1'
#
loop_
_entity.id
_entity.type
_entity.pdbx_description
1 polymer ?
#
loop_
_entity_poly.entity_id
_entity_poly.type
_entity_poly.pdbx_seq_one_letter_code
_entity_poly.pdbx_strand_id
1 'polypeptide(L)'
;MKSNFHFFTILAIVTISTLTGCYRQLEVINVEDFSEVTIGLKGLRSNLDVKIYNPNLYPIALNETQITLRVRDVEAGYVSLSEIVKIGARDTATIRLHVTTREGAIAEILKNDVFN
;
A
#
# COMPACT_ATOMS: atom_id res chain seq x y z
N MET A 1 -31.75 -17.79 41.94
CA MET A 1 -30.47 -17.10 41.66
C MET A 1 -29.56 -17.76 40.61
N LYS A 2 -30.01 -18.77 39.83
CA LYS A 2 -29.17 -19.45 38.80
C LYS A 2 -29.34 -18.96 37.35
N SER A 3 -30.42 -18.23 37.04
CA SER A 3 -30.76 -17.84 35.65
C SER A 3 -29.95 -16.64 35.13
N ASN A 4 -29.62 -15.67 35.99
CA ASN A 4 -28.91 -14.45 35.57
C ASN A 4 -27.45 -14.71 35.18
N PHE A 5 -26.80 -15.73 35.76
CA PHE A 5 -25.37 -16.00 35.52
C PHE A 5 -25.09 -16.48 34.09
N HIS A 6 -26.00 -17.28 33.51
CA HIS A 6 -25.89 -17.74 32.13
C HIS A 6 -26.16 -16.64 31.10
N PHE A 7 -27.02 -15.68 31.43
CA PHE A 7 -27.32 -14.55 30.55
C PHE A 7 -26.11 -13.61 30.41
N PHE A 8 -25.43 -13.31 31.51
CA PHE A 8 -24.21 -12.49 31.49
C PHE A 8 -23.04 -13.16 30.76
N THR A 9 -22.91 -14.48 30.85
CA THR A 9 -21.84 -15.22 30.13
C THR A 9 -22.09 -15.26 28.63
N ILE A 10 -23.32 -15.45 28.17
CA ILE A 10 -23.66 -15.43 26.74
C ILE A 10 -23.47 -14.02 26.16
N LEU A 11 -23.89 -12.97 26.88
CA LEU A 11 -23.70 -11.58 26.46
C LEU A 11 -22.22 -11.22 26.33
N ALA A 12 -21.37 -11.69 27.26
CA ALA A 12 -19.92 -11.47 27.22
C ALA A 12 -19.26 -12.20 26.03
N ILE A 13 -19.70 -13.40 25.68
CA ILE A 13 -19.16 -14.14 24.52
C ILE A 13 -19.54 -13.44 23.22
N VAL A 14 -20.76 -12.94 23.09
CA VAL A 14 -21.22 -12.20 21.89
C VAL A 14 -20.44 -10.89 21.71
N THR A 15 -20.18 -10.14 22.78
CA THR A 15 -19.39 -8.89 22.68
C THR A 15 -17.94 -9.16 22.30
N ILE A 16 -17.29 -10.18 22.87
CA ILE A 16 -15.90 -10.55 22.52
C ILE A 16 -15.79 -11.01 21.06
N SER A 17 -16.81 -11.69 20.52
CA SER A 17 -16.84 -12.18 19.13
C SER A 17 -16.93 -11.06 18.09
N THR A 18 -17.45 -9.87 18.47
CA THR A 18 -17.55 -8.71 17.57
C THR A 18 -16.30 -7.83 17.55
N LEU A 19 -15.37 -8.00 18.50
CA LEU A 19 -14.20 -7.13 18.62
C LEU A 19 -13.01 -7.57 17.75
N THR A 20 -12.98 -8.80 17.26
CA THR A 20 -11.77 -9.39 16.65
C THR A 20 -11.58 -9.07 15.15
N GLY A 21 -12.26 -8.09 14.58
CA GLY A 21 -12.12 -7.83 13.15
C GLY A 21 -12.64 -6.48 12.64
N CYS A 22 -12.10 -5.37 13.15
CA CYS A 22 -12.46 -4.03 12.64
C CYS A 22 -11.40 -3.37 11.76
N TYR A 23 -10.23 -4.00 11.52
CA TYR A 23 -9.29 -3.53 10.51
C TYR A 23 -9.57 -4.20 9.17
N ARG A 24 -9.77 -3.37 8.15
CA ARG A 24 -9.85 -3.75 6.75
C ARG A 24 -8.64 -3.17 6.03
N GLN A 25 -8.08 -3.96 5.11
CA GLN A 25 -7.00 -3.51 4.26
C GLN A 25 -7.45 -2.29 3.44
N LEU A 26 -6.53 -1.37 3.19
CA LEU A 26 -6.78 -0.22 2.33
C LEU A 26 -6.97 -0.68 0.88
N GLU A 27 -7.83 0.01 0.15
CA GLU A 27 -8.17 -0.33 -1.23
C GLU A 27 -7.45 0.61 -2.19
N VAL A 28 -6.70 0.05 -3.14
CA VAL A 28 -6.12 0.84 -4.24
C VAL A 28 -7.20 1.05 -5.29
N ILE A 29 -7.64 2.29 -5.45
CA ILE A 29 -8.70 2.65 -6.40
C ILE A 29 -8.12 2.87 -7.79
N ASN A 30 -7.00 3.59 -7.85
CA ASN A 30 -6.34 3.94 -9.10
C ASN A 30 -4.83 4.07 -8.90
N VAL A 31 -4.09 3.70 -9.93
CA VAL A 31 -2.65 3.96 -10.05
C VAL A 31 -2.51 4.86 -11.27
N GLU A 32 -2.05 6.09 -11.06
CA GLU A 32 -1.86 7.04 -12.15
C GLU A 32 -0.57 6.77 -12.92
N ASP A 33 -0.39 7.44 -14.06
CA ASP A 33 0.83 7.33 -14.84
C ASP A 33 2.05 7.90 -14.11
N PHE A 34 3.24 7.47 -14.52
CA PHE A 34 4.49 8.03 -14.01
C PHE A 34 4.61 9.51 -14.38
N SER A 35 5.01 10.34 -13.42
CA SER A 35 5.26 11.77 -13.61
C SER A 35 6.69 12.15 -13.25
N GLU A 36 7.14 13.31 -13.72
CA GLU A 36 8.51 13.84 -13.48
C GLU A 36 9.62 12.83 -13.81
N VAL A 37 9.43 12.09 -14.91
CA VAL A 37 10.33 11.01 -15.31
C VAL A 37 11.67 11.58 -15.74
N THR A 38 12.72 11.19 -15.03
CA THR A 38 14.11 11.49 -15.35
C THR A 38 14.86 10.20 -15.61
N ILE A 39 15.51 10.10 -16.78
CA ILE A 39 16.30 8.94 -17.18
C ILE A 39 17.75 9.38 -17.35
N GLY A 40 18.69 8.60 -16.81
CA GLY A 40 20.11 8.82 -17.01
C GLY A 40 20.94 7.55 -16.80
N LEU A 41 22.26 7.71 -16.82
CA LEU A 41 23.20 6.60 -16.65
C LEU A 41 23.05 5.86 -15.31
N LYS A 42 22.52 6.56 -14.29
CA LYS A 42 22.25 6.00 -12.95
C LYS A 42 20.86 5.35 -12.83
N GLY A 43 20.12 5.23 -13.93
CA GLY A 43 18.77 4.67 -13.95
C GLY A 43 17.67 5.72 -14.15
N LEU A 44 16.45 5.31 -13.81
CA LEU A 44 15.22 6.08 -13.88
C LEU A 44 14.80 6.53 -12.48
N ARG A 45 14.34 7.78 -12.41
CA ARG A 45 13.65 8.37 -11.26
C ARG A 45 12.33 8.94 -11.74
N SER A 46 11.28 8.74 -10.97
CA SER A 46 9.94 9.25 -11.29
C SER A 46 9.08 9.29 -10.05
N ASN A 47 7.91 9.90 -10.17
CA ASN A 47 6.86 9.84 -9.17
C ASN A 47 5.68 9.02 -9.71
N LEU A 48 4.97 8.37 -8.80
CA LEU A 48 3.77 7.59 -9.08
C LEU A 48 2.70 7.99 -8.07
N ASP A 49 1.61 8.57 -8.57
CA ASP A 49 0.48 8.94 -7.73
C ASP A 49 -0.51 7.77 -7.65
N VAL A 50 -0.89 7.38 -6.43
CA VAL A 50 -1.79 6.25 -6.17
C VAL A 50 -2.96 6.71 -5.33
N LYS A 51 -4.17 6.48 -5.82
CA LYS A 51 -5.41 6.83 -5.12
C LYS A 51 -5.85 5.66 -4.24
N ILE A 52 -5.91 5.89 -2.95
CA ILE A 52 -6.19 4.86 -1.93
C ILE A 52 -7.44 5.23 -1.13
N TYR A 53 -8.34 4.27 -0.94
CA TYR A 53 -9.50 4.37 -0.09
C TYR A 53 -9.27 3.69 1.26
N ASN A 54 -9.73 4.33 2.32
CA ASN A 54 -9.77 3.76 3.67
C ASN A 54 -11.18 3.22 3.99
N PRO A 55 -11.41 1.89 3.93
CA PRO A 55 -12.69 1.30 4.29
C PRO A 55 -12.91 1.21 5.81
N ASN A 56 -12.01 1.74 6.65
CA ASN A 56 -12.15 1.70 8.09
C ASN A 56 -12.99 2.87 8.61
N LEU A 57 -13.57 2.70 9.80
CA LEU A 57 -14.35 3.72 10.50
C LEU A 57 -13.47 4.67 11.34
N TYR A 58 -12.16 4.65 11.12
CA TYR A 58 -11.17 5.46 11.82
C TYR A 58 -10.07 5.91 10.86
N PRO A 59 -9.42 7.06 11.12
CA PRO A 59 -8.34 7.56 10.29
C PRO A 59 -7.09 6.67 10.39
N ILE A 60 -6.32 6.59 9.31
CA ILE A 60 -5.07 5.82 9.23
C ILE A 60 -3.94 6.74 8.76
N ALA A 61 -2.73 6.51 9.26
CA ALA A 61 -1.52 7.17 8.79
C ALA A 61 -0.62 6.17 8.09
N LEU A 62 -0.23 6.48 6.85
CA LEU A 62 0.77 5.76 6.09
C LEU A 62 2.12 6.41 6.36
N ASN A 63 3.06 5.66 6.94
CA ASN A 63 4.40 6.13 7.27
C ASN A 63 5.48 5.51 6.39
N GLU A 64 5.27 4.27 5.95
CA GLU A 64 6.24 3.47 5.21
C GLU A 64 5.54 2.63 4.14
N THR A 65 6.30 2.27 3.11
CA THR A 65 5.84 1.40 2.02
C THR A 65 6.86 0.29 1.80
N GLN A 66 6.38 -0.95 1.78
CA GLN A 66 7.18 -2.11 1.36
C GLN A 66 6.73 -2.52 -0.05
N ILE A 67 7.19 -1.77 -1.05
CA ILE A 67 6.82 -1.96 -2.45
C ILE A 67 8.09 -2.22 -3.26
N THR A 68 8.11 -3.35 -3.97
CA THR A 68 9.19 -3.72 -4.89
C THR A 68 8.77 -3.39 -6.31
N LEU A 69 9.57 -2.61 -7.04
CA LEU A 69 9.35 -2.37 -8.46
C LEU A 69 9.91 -3.55 -9.25
N ARG A 70 9.07 -4.25 -10.01
CA ARG A 70 9.49 -5.34 -10.89
C ARG A 70 9.05 -5.08 -12.32
N VAL A 71 9.93 -5.39 -13.26
CA VAL A 71 9.60 -5.44 -14.69
C VAL A 71 9.88 -6.86 -15.15
N ARG A 72 8.79 -7.61 -15.42
CA ARG A 72 8.85 -9.07 -15.59
C ARG A 72 9.55 -9.73 -14.39
N ASP A 73 10.61 -10.50 -14.65
CA ASP A 73 11.40 -11.22 -13.64
C ASP A 73 12.52 -10.37 -13.03
N VAL A 74 12.75 -9.16 -13.53
CA VAL A 74 13.80 -8.27 -13.03
C VAL A 74 13.24 -7.41 -11.89
N GLU A 75 13.84 -7.52 -10.72
CA GLU A 75 13.69 -6.50 -9.68
C GLU A 75 14.32 -5.21 -10.16
N ALA A 76 13.48 -4.28 -10.60
CA ALA A 76 13.88 -3.08 -11.32
C ALA A 76 14.26 -1.95 -10.38
N GLY A 77 13.74 -1.93 -9.14
CA GLY A 77 14.17 -0.99 -8.12
C GLY A 77 13.22 -0.83 -6.94
N TYR A 78 13.26 0.37 -6.36
CA TYR A 78 12.68 0.68 -5.07
C TYR A 78 11.58 1.73 -5.21
N VAL A 79 10.59 1.61 -4.33
CA VAL A 79 9.48 2.55 -4.21
C VAL A 79 9.37 2.99 -2.77
N SER A 80 9.34 4.31 -2.55
CA SER A 80 9.26 4.90 -1.22
C SER A 80 8.18 5.96 -1.14
N LEU A 81 7.51 6.05 0.00
CA LEU A 81 6.60 7.15 0.31
C LEU A 81 7.38 8.44 0.57
N SER A 82 6.95 9.55 -0.04
CA SER A 82 7.61 10.86 0.13
C SER A 82 7.45 11.42 1.54
N GLU A 83 6.27 11.25 2.12
CA GLU A 83 5.88 11.86 3.40
C GLU A 83 4.76 11.06 4.07
N ILE A 84 4.55 11.29 5.37
CA ILE A 84 3.46 10.63 6.09
C ILE A 84 2.11 11.13 5.56
N VAL A 85 1.27 10.23 5.05
CA VAL A 85 -0.06 10.58 4.54
C VAL A 85 -1.13 10.10 5.51
N LYS A 86 -2.00 11.02 5.95
CA LYS A 86 -3.18 10.69 6.77
C LYS A 86 -4.40 10.56 5.88
N ILE A 87 -5.12 9.46 6.03
CA ILE A 87 -6.37 9.17 5.30
C ILE A 87 -7.50 9.14 6.33
N GLY A 88 -8.55 9.94 6.11
CA GLY A 88 -9.74 9.97 6.95
C GLY A 88 -10.48 8.63 7.01
N ALA A 89 -11.38 8.48 7.97
CA ALA A 89 -12.29 7.34 8.00
C ALA A 89 -13.24 7.39 6.78
N ARG A 90 -13.39 6.27 6.06
CA ARG A 90 -14.25 6.21 4.85
C ARG A 90 -13.90 7.25 3.80
N ASP A 91 -12.63 7.64 3.72
CA ASP A 91 -12.14 8.70 2.85
C ASP A 91 -11.11 8.18 1.85
N THR A 92 -10.82 8.99 0.84
CA THR A 92 -9.86 8.72 -0.22
C THR A 92 -8.75 9.76 -0.21
N ALA A 93 -7.51 9.31 -0.35
CA ALA A 93 -6.35 10.18 -0.51
C ALA A 93 -5.52 9.75 -1.72
N THR A 94 -4.85 10.72 -2.35
CA THR A 94 -3.78 10.44 -3.31
C THR A 94 -2.46 10.44 -2.57
N ILE A 95 -1.71 9.35 -2.66
CA ILE A 95 -0.34 9.25 -2.14
C ILE A 95 0.64 9.41 -3.30
N ARG A 96 1.71 10.17 -3.08
CA ARG A 96 2.82 10.29 -4.03
C ARG A 96 3.93 9.34 -3.63
N LEU A 97 4.29 8.43 -4.52
CA LEU A 97 5.37 7.48 -4.35
C LEU A 97 6.57 7.91 -5.20
N HIS A 98 7.76 7.93 -4.62
CA HIS A 98 9.00 8.07 -5.35
C HIS A 98 9.47 6.71 -5.84
N VAL A 99 9.73 6.62 -7.14
CA VAL A 99 10.17 5.40 -7.80
C VAL A 99 11.57 5.62 -8.34
N THR A 100 12.50 4.75 -7.93
CA THR A 100 13.89 4.79 -8.40
C THR A 100 14.34 3.39 -8.81
N THR A 101 14.82 3.24 -10.05
CA THR A 101 15.41 1.97 -10.48
C THR A 101 16.78 1.78 -9.85
N ARG A 102 17.15 0.53 -9.56
CA ARG A 102 18.54 0.22 -9.19
C ARG A 102 19.47 0.41 -10.39
N GLU A 103 20.75 0.62 -10.11
CA GLU A 103 21.78 0.73 -11.14
C GLU A 103 21.83 -0.55 -12.00
N GLY A 104 21.97 -0.37 -13.32
CA GLY A 104 22.01 -1.47 -14.29
C GLY A 104 20.67 -2.14 -14.60
N ALA A 105 19.59 -1.90 -13.83
CA ALA A 105 18.30 -2.56 -14.07
C ALA A 105 17.74 -2.30 -15.46
N ILE A 106 17.85 -1.06 -15.97
CA ILE A 106 17.36 -0.73 -17.32
C ILE A 106 18.08 -1.56 -18.39
N ALA A 107 19.40 -1.68 -18.31
CA ALA A 107 20.17 -2.46 -19.27
C ALA A 107 19.83 -3.96 -19.18
N GLU A 108 19.61 -4.47 -17.97
CA GLU A 108 19.20 -5.85 -17.73
C GLU A 108 17.80 -6.14 -18.29
N ILE A 109 16.84 -5.24 -18.07
CA ILE A 109 15.48 -5.32 -18.64
C ILE A 109 15.56 -5.35 -20.17
N LEU A 110 16.28 -4.40 -20.78
CA LEU A 110 16.42 -4.33 -22.23
C LEU A 110 17.09 -5.58 -22.82
N LYS A 111 18.11 -6.11 -22.13
CA LYS A 111 18.73 -7.37 -22.54
C LYS A 111 17.70 -8.51 -22.51
N ASN A 112 16.91 -8.62 -21.46
CA ASN A 112 15.89 -9.66 -21.35
C ASN A 112 14.75 -9.51 -22.37
N ASP A 113 14.44 -8.29 -22.83
CA ASP A 113 13.44 -8.05 -23.86
C ASP A 113 13.96 -8.30 -25.29
N VAL A 114 15.27 -8.15 -25.54
CA VAL A 114 15.86 -8.34 -26.87
C VAL A 114 16.30 -9.79 -27.11
N PHE A 115 16.75 -10.49 -26.06
CA PHE A 115 17.32 -11.84 -26.17
C PHE A 115 16.37 -12.97 -25.74
N ASN A 116 15.15 -12.66 -25.27
CA ASN A 116 14.03 -13.60 -25.21
C ASN A 116 13.11 -13.44 -26.41
#